data_AF-A0A7S3A612-F1
#
_entry.id   AF-A0A7S3A612-F1
#
_cell.length_a   1.000
_cell.length_b   1.000
_cell.length_c   1.000
_cell.angle_alpha   90.00
_cell.angle_beta   90.00
_cell.angle_gamma   90.00
#
_symmetry.space_group_name_H-M   'P 1'
#
loop_
_entity.id
_entity.type
_entity.pdbx_description
1 polymer ?
#
loop_
_entity_poly.entity_id
_entity_poly.type
_entity_poly.pdbx_seq_one_letter_code
_entity_poly.pdbx_strand_id
1 'polypeptide(L)'
;MSSTRLEECQEPDSATLQGVVLPSLANLCSVVERLKALGNHASIKTVVGERSSFTIEAASDAANLSASYDGLEVEPSSSMGDARECEVELEVKNFGKALFAHQILPDQVLCYLLRNSVVVKVSAEAVQINYHVSSRAFYANLQSQSRVDTNQNFASVQLQIPVLAS
;
A
#
# COMPACT_ATOMS: atom_id res chain seq x y z
N MET A 1 -18.71 -11.31 -23.22
CA MET A 1 -17.85 -10.42 -22.43
C MET A 1 -17.75 -11.03 -21.05
N SER A 2 -16.55 -11.42 -20.64
CA SER A 2 -16.26 -12.39 -19.58
C SER A 2 -16.49 -11.83 -18.17
N SER A 3 -17.34 -12.51 -17.39
CA SER A 3 -17.61 -12.26 -15.97
C SER A 3 -16.36 -12.32 -15.08
N THR A 4 -15.27 -12.94 -15.56
CA THR A 4 -14.00 -13.14 -14.85
C THR A 4 -13.27 -11.84 -14.48
N ARG A 5 -13.50 -10.73 -15.19
CA ARG A 5 -12.83 -9.44 -14.88
C ARG A 5 -13.44 -8.68 -13.71
N LEU A 6 -14.67 -8.97 -13.32
CA LEU A 6 -15.35 -8.29 -12.21
C LEU A 6 -14.94 -8.86 -10.85
N GLU A 7 -14.61 -10.16 -10.79
CA GLU A 7 -14.11 -10.83 -9.59
C GLU A 7 -12.73 -10.28 -9.18
N GLU A 8 -11.91 -9.85 -10.15
CA GLU A 8 -10.62 -9.20 -9.92
C GLU A 8 -10.72 -7.80 -9.28
N CYS A 9 -11.92 -7.20 -9.27
CA CYS A 9 -12.18 -5.87 -8.70
C CYS A 9 -12.89 -5.93 -7.33
N GLN A 10 -13.00 -7.12 -6.71
CA GLN A 10 -13.54 -7.21 -5.36
C GLN A 10 -12.62 -6.56 -4.34
N GLU A 11 -13.22 -5.89 -3.35
CA GLU A 11 -12.52 -5.33 -2.20
C GLU A 11 -11.80 -6.49 -1.48
N PRO A 12 -10.49 -6.39 -1.19
CA PRO A 12 -9.79 -7.45 -0.47
C PRO A 12 -10.42 -7.60 0.90
N ASP A 13 -10.58 -8.85 1.33
CA ASP A 13 -11.33 -9.23 2.52
C ASP A 13 -10.68 -8.65 3.80
N SER A 14 -11.07 -7.42 4.14
CA SER A 14 -10.60 -6.67 5.30
C SER A 14 -11.31 -7.10 6.59
N ALA A 15 -12.36 -7.92 6.48
CA ALA A 15 -13.23 -8.32 7.58
C ALA A 15 -12.51 -9.14 8.67
N THR A 16 -11.31 -9.67 8.39
CA THR A 16 -10.54 -10.51 9.33
C THR A 16 -9.33 -9.80 9.94
N LEU A 17 -9.06 -8.55 9.56
CA LEU A 17 -7.87 -7.80 9.98
C LEU A 17 -8.24 -6.70 10.96
N GLN A 18 -7.45 -6.59 12.04
CA GLN A 18 -7.54 -5.45 12.95
C GLN A 18 -6.79 -4.26 12.36
N GLY A 19 -7.49 -3.16 12.10
CA GLY A 19 -6.90 -1.90 11.69
C GLY A 19 -6.53 -1.02 12.88
N VAL A 20 -5.54 -0.15 12.72
CA VAL A 20 -5.25 0.92 13.68
C VAL A 20 -5.91 2.22 13.24
N VAL A 21 -6.46 2.98 14.18
CA VAL A 21 -6.93 4.33 13.92
C VAL A 21 -5.72 5.23 13.72
N LEU A 22 -5.63 5.85 12.55
CA LEU A 22 -4.52 6.75 12.24
C LEU A 22 -4.63 8.06 13.01
N PRO A 23 -3.49 8.67 13.38
CA PRO A 23 -3.45 10.04 13.87
C PRO A 23 -3.86 11.02 12.76
N SER A 24 -3.93 12.32 13.10
CA SER A 24 -4.29 13.38 12.14
C SER A 24 -3.58 13.22 10.79
N LEU A 25 -4.38 13.02 9.73
CA LEU A 25 -3.86 12.86 8.37
C LEU A 25 -3.09 14.09 7.88
N ALA A 26 -3.45 15.29 8.35
CA ALA A 26 -2.72 16.51 8.02
C ALA A 26 -1.28 16.48 8.56
N ASN A 27 -1.11 15.99 9.79
CA ASN A 27 0.20 15.82 10.41
C ASN A 27 0.99 14.72 9.71
N LEU A 28 0.37 13.57 9.44
CA LEU A 28 0.99 12.48 8.69
C LEU A 28 1.41 12.92 7.29
N CYS A 29 0.59 13.71 6.59
CA CYS A 29 0.89 14.25 5.28
C CYS A 29 2.17 15.10 5.34
N SER A 30 2.27 15.98 6.35
CA SER A 30 3.47 16.81 6.59
C SER A 30 4.72 15.98 6.87
N VAL A 31 4.59 14.87 7.61
CA VAL A 31 5.68 13.91 7.85
C VAL A 31 6.10 13.23 6.55
N VAL A 32 5.13 12.72 5.78
CA VAL A 32 5.36 12.04 4.51
C VAL A 32 6.03 12.94 3.48
N GLU A 33 5.67 14.23 3.41
CA GLU A 33 6.37 15.19 2.55
C GLU A 33 7.86 15.35 2.92
N ARG A 34 8.20 15.28 4.21
CA ARG A 34 9.61 15.30 4.65
C ARG A 34 10.33 13.99 4.32
N LEU A 35 9.66 12.85 4.48
CA LEU A 35 10.22 11.53 4.15
C LEU A 35 10.49 11.39 2.64
N LYS A 36 9.65 11.97 1.78
CA LYS A 36 9.87 12.03 0.32
C LYS A 36 11.21 12.68 -0.07
N ALA A 37 11.73 13.60 0.75
CA ALA A 37 13.00 14.24 0.49
C ALA A 37 14.21 13.31 0.73
N LEU A 38 14.04 12.24 1.53
CA LEU A 38 15.09 11.26 1.83
C LEU A 38 15.13 10.13 0.80
N GLY A 39 13.98 9.72 0.27
CA GLY A 39 13.93 8.65 -0.70
C GLY A 39 12.53 8.39 -1.26
N ASN A 40 12.47 7.45 -2.21
CA ASN A 40 11.23 7.05 -2.87
C ASN A 40 10.41 6.02 -2.09
N HIS A 41 11.01 5.40 -1.07
CA HIS A 41 10.42 4.30 -0.32
C HIS A 41 10.34 4.64 1.16
N ALA A 42 9.32 4.09 1.81
CA ALA A 42 9.16 4.13 3.25
C ALA A 42 8.70 2.77 3.76
N SER A 43 9.16 2.41 4.96
CA SER A 43 8.60 1.30 5.73
C SER A 43 7.49 1.82 6.63
N ILE A 44 6.34 1.15 6.59
CA ILE A 44 5.23 1.38 7.51
C ILE A 44 5.10 0.16 8.40
N LYS A 45 5.09 0.39 9.71
CA LYS A 45 4.96 -0.63 10.73
C LYS A 45 3.76 -0.33 11.63
N THR A 46 2.97 -1.36 11.93
CA THR A 46 1.94 -1.29 12.96
C THR A 46 2.14 -2.37 14.00
N VAL A 47 1.89 -2.00 15.24
CA VAL A 47 1.77 -2.94 16.36
C VAL A 47 0.34 -2.81 16.86
N VAL A 48 -0.37 -3.93 16.93
CA VAL A 48 -1.74 -4.01 17.44
C VAL A 48 -1.74 -4.84 18.70
N GLY A 49 -2.19 -4.31 19.83
CA GLY A 49 -2.20 -5.00 21.12
C GLY A 49 -2.66 -4.09 22.26
N GLU A 50 -2.17 -4.34 23.48
CA GLU A 50 -2.48 -3.48 24.65
C GLU A 50 -2.05 -2.02 24.45
N ARG A 51 -0.96 -1.81 23.70
CA ARG A 51 -0.48 -0.49 23.33
C ARG A 51 -0.16 -0.45 21.85
N SER A 52 -1.17 -0.15 21.05
CA SER A 52 -1.02 -0.11 19.60
C SER A 52 -0.24 1.11 19.14
N SER A 53 0.51 0.94 18.06
CA SER A 53 1.33 1.99 17.47
C SER A 53 1.38 1.92 15.95
N PHE A 54 1.67 3.07 15.35
CA PHE A 54 1.95 3.24 13.93
C PHE A 54 3.30 3.94 13.80
N THR A 55 4.19 3.38 12.99
CA THR A 55 5.49 3.99 12.68
C THR A 55 5.66 4.06 11.17
N ILE A 56 6.16 5.19 10.68
CA ILE A 56 6.61 5.37 9.32
C ILE A 56 8.06 5.83 9.30
N GLU A 57 8.88 5.16 8.49
CA GLU A 57 10.31 5.37 8.43
C GLU A 57 10.79 5.45 6.98
N ALA A 58 11.73 6.35 6.69
CA ALA A 58 12.44 6.39 5.43
C ALA A 58 13.93 6.62 5.70
N ALA A 59 14.76 5.81 5.05
CA ALA A 59 16.20 5.87 5.15
C ALA A 59 16.84 6.21 3.80
N SER A 60 17.96 6.91 3.89
CA SER A 60 18.89 7.22 2.81
C SER A 60 20.30 6.89 3.29
N ASP A 61 21.28 6.95 2.39
CA ASP A 61 22.70 6.77 2.77
C ASP A 61 23.19 7.84 3.76
N ALA A 62 22.55 9.02 3.79
CA ALA A 62 22.97 10.16 4.61
C ALA A 62 22.21 10.31 5.93
N ALA A 63 20.96 9.86 5.99
CA ALA A 63 20.09 10.05 7.14
C ALA A 63 18.93 9.05 7.17
N ASN A 64 18.44 8.79 8.37
CA ASN A 64 17.21 8.06 8.63
C ASN A 64 16.24 8.98 9.38
N LEU A 65 14.97 9.00 8.96
CA LEU A 65 13.90 9.71 9.63
C LEU A 65 12.75 8.75 9.91
N SER A 66 12.32 8.72 11.16
CA SER A 66 11.16 7.96 11.61
C SER A 66 10.18 8.86 12.36
N ALA A 67 8.91 8.52 12.26
CA ALA A 67 7.84 9.10 13.06
C ALA A 67 6.99 7.96 13.64
N SER A 68 6.84 7.95 14.96
CA SER A 68 6.08 6.95 15.69
C SER A 68 4.93 7.59 16.44
N TYR A 69 3.79 6.92 16.43
CA TYR A 69 2.55 7.32 17.08
C TYR A 69 2.09 6.16 17.94
N ASP A 70 2.09 6.34 19.26
CA ASP A 70 1.77 5.32 20.24
C ASP A 70 0.40 5.56 20.89
N GLY A 71 -0.19 4.49 21.43
CA GLY A 71 -1.47 4.57 22.14
C GLY A 71 -2.64 4.80 21.19
N LEU A 72 -2.54 4.26 19.97
CA LEU A 72 -3.60 4.37 18.98
C LEU A 72 -4.76 3.43 19.30
N GLU A 73 -5.97 3.85 18.96
CA GLU A 73 -7.14 2.99 19.01
C GLU A 73 -7.07 1.91 17.91
N VAL A 74 -7.75 0.80 18.15
CA VAL A 74 -7.80 -0.35 17.22
C VAL A 74 -9.25 -0.60 16.85
N GLU A 75 -9.51 -0.92 15.59
CA GLU A 75 -10.83 -1.37 15.17
C GLU A 75 -11.18 -2.68 15.89
N PRO A 76 -12.36 -2.76 16.55
CA PRO A 76 -12.76 -3.98 17.25
C PRO A 76 -12.97 -5.11 16.24
N SER A 77 -12.17 -6.18 16.35
CA SER A 77 -12.42 -7.42 15.59
C SER A 77 -13.12 -8.47 16.44
N SER A 78 -13.90 -9.33 15.77
CA SER A 78 -14.52 -10.52 16.36
C SER A 78 -13.51 -11.62 16.72
N SER A 79 -12.27 -11.49 16.25
CA SER A 79 -11.16 -12.39 16.49
C SER A 79 -10.24 -11.82 17.58
N MET A 80 -10.38 -12.30 18.82
CA MET A 80 -9.36 -12.07 19.85
C MET A 80 -8.06 -12.75 19.42
N GLY A 81 -7.14 -11.98 18.85
CA GLY A 81 -5.79 -12.42 18.50
C GLY A 81 -4.77 -11.74 19.38
N ASP A 82 -3.68 -12.46 19.68
CA ASP A 82 -2.48 -11.93 20.33
C ASP A 82 -1.94 -10.70 19.60
N ALA A 83 -1.09 -9.93 20.29
CA ALA A 83 -0.48 -8.75 19.73
C ALA A 83 0.18 -9.06 18.37
N ARG A 84 -0.19 -8.30 17.33
CA ARG A 84 0.31 -8.49 15.97
C ARG A 84 1.19 -7.33 15.56
N GLU A 85 2.38 -7.66 15.09
CA GLU A 85 3.28 -6.72 14.45
C GLU A 85 3.28 -6.99 12.95
N CYS A 86 3.11 -5.93 12.16
CA CYS A 86 3.14 -5.99 10.70
C CYS A 86 4.00 -4.85 10.16
N GLU A 87 4.74 -5.13 9.09
CA GLU A 87 5.59 -4.16 8.42
C GLU A 87 5.44 -4.30 6.90
N VAL A 88 5.32 -3.18 6.21
CA VAL A 88 5.17 -3.10 4.76
C VAL A 88 6.02 -1.97 4.21
N GLU A 89 6.91 -2.30 3.27
CA GLU A 89 7.65 -1.31 2.49
C GLU A 89 6.85 -0.90 1.25
N LEU A 90 6.75 0.39 0.96
CA LEU A 90 5.99 0.94 -0.16
C LEU A 90 6.63 2.20 -0.75
N GLU A 91 6.14 2.62 -1.92
CA GLU A 91 6.50 3.93 -2.48
C GLU A 91 5.81 5.05 -1.69
N VAL A 92 6.62 5.90 -1.05
CA VAL A 92 6.12 6.98 -0.16
C VAL A 92 5.19 7.96 -0.89
N LYS A 93 5.38 8.14 -2.20
CA LYS A 93 4.51 8.97 -3.05
C LYS A 93 3.09 8.43 -3.13
N ASN A 94 2.91 7.11 -3.20
CA ASN A 94 1.58 6.51 -3.33
C ASN A 94 0.84 6.53 -1.99
N PHE A 95 1.54 6.31 -0.89
CA PHE A 95 0.95 6.49 0.44
C PHE A 95 0.53 7.94 0.69
N GLY A 96 1.35 8.92 0.29
CA GLY A 96 0.99 10.34 0.40
C GLY A 96 -0.31 10.73 -0.34
N LYS A 97 -0.68 10.02 -1.42
CA LYS A 97 -1.95 10.25 -2.12
C LYS A 97 -3.17 9.85 -1.27
N ALA A 98 -3.05 8.81 -0.45
CA ALA A 98 -4.13 8.42 0.47
C ALA A 98 -4.33 9.48 1.56
N LEU A 99 -3.25 10.09 2.03
CA LEU A 99 -3.30 11.13 3.07
C LEU A 99 -3.94 12.44 2.59
N PHE A 100 -4.01 12.68 1.27
CA PHE A 100 -4.73 13.83 0.72
C PHE A 100 -6.21 13.85 1.12
N ALA A 101 -6.79 12.71 1.50
CA ALA A 101 -8.14 12.62 2.05
C ALA A 101 -8.36 13.45 3.33
N HIS A 102 -7.31 13.99 3.98
CA HIS A 102 -7.48 14.98 5.04
C HIS A 102 -8.32 16.22 4.63
N GLN A 103 -8.40 16.54 3.33
CA GLN A 103 -9.15 17.71 2.83
C GLN A 103 -10.67 17.54 2.93
N ILE A 104 -11.17 16.30 3.05
CA ILE A 104 -12.60 16.01 3.19
C ILE A 104 -13.03 15.86 4.66
N LEU A 105 -12.16 16.22 5.61
CA LEU A 105 -12.43 16.20 7.06
C LEU A 105 -13.04 14.87 7.54
N PRO A 106 -12.29 13.76 7.44
CA PRO A 106 -12.80 12.44 7.77
C PRO A 106 -13.13 12.29 9.26
N ASP A 107 -14.20 11.56 9.55
CA ASP A 107 -14.63 11.21 10.91
C ASP A 107 -13.68 10.20 11.54
N GLN A 108 -13.24 9.22 10.73
CA GLN A 108 -12.33 8.17 11.16
C GLN A 108 -11.46 7.72 9.99
N VAL A 109 -10.21 7.39 10.30
CA VAL A 109 -9.29 6.80 9.32
C VAL A 109 -8.63 5.58 9.92
N LEU A 110 -8.77 4.45 9.25
CA LEU A 110 -8.20 3.18 9.65
C LEU A 110 -7.08 2.78 8.68
N CYS A 111 -6.02 2.20 9.23
CA CYS A 111 -4.92 1.64 8.47
C CYS A 111 -4.81 0.14 8.74
N TYR A 112 -4.83 -0.63 7.66
CA TYR A 112 -4.62 -2.07 7.69
C TYR A 112 -3.33 -2.40 6.94
N LEU A 113 -2.44 -3.13 7.58
CA LEU A 113 -1.26 -3.67 6.92
C LEU A 113 -1.55 -5.11 6.52
N LEU A 114 -1.52 -5.36 5.23
CA LEU A 114 -1.59 -6.68 4.64
C LEU A 114 -0.20 -7.07 4.16
N ARG A 115 0.01 -8.37 3.93
CA ARG A 115 1.30 -8.91 3.46
C ARG A 115 1.88 -8.17 2.26
N ASN A 116 1.02 -7.72 1.35
CA ASN A 116 1.44 -7.14 0.07
C ASN A 116 0.91 -5.71 -0.17
N SER A 117 0.22 -5.10 0.80
CA SER A 117 -0.38 -3.78 0.61
C SER A 117 -0.72 -3.12 1.95
N VAL A 118 -0.86 -1.81 1.91
CA VAL A 118 -1.46 -1.01 2.97
C VAL A 118 -2.83 -0.53 2.49
N VAL A 119 -3.84 -0.67 3.33
CA VAL A 119 -5.19 -0.16 3.07
C VAL A 119 -5.48 0.98 4.03
N VAL A 120 -5.76 2.15 3.48
CA VAL A 120 -6.23 3.31 4.25
C VAL A 120 -7.71 3.48 3.97
N LYS A 121 -8.54 3.16 4.96
CA LYS A 121 -9.99 3.33 4.92
C LYS A 121 -10.33 4.67 5.55
N VAL A 122 -10.94 5.54 4.77
CA VAL A 122 -11.34 6.89 5.17
C VAL A 122 -12.86 6.94 5.21
N SER A 123 -13.42 7.23 6.38
CA SER A 123 -14.86 7.42 6.57
C SER A 123 -15.15 8.90 6.75
N ALA A 124 -16.08 9.44 5.95
CA ALA A 124 -16.53 10.83 6.03
C ALA A 124 -18.04 10.90 5.74
N GLU A 125 -18.83 11.26 6.74
CA GLU A 125 -20.29 11.31 6.70
C GLU A 125 -20.90 9.98 6.20
N ALA A 126 -21.46 9.98 4.98
CA ALA A 126 -22.07 8.82 4.32
C ALA A 126 -21.16 8.17 3.27
N VAL A 127 -19.90 8.60 3.17
CA VAL A 127 -18.95 8.14 2.16
C VAL A 127 -17.79 7.40 2.82
N GLN A 128 -17.46 6.24 2.24
CA GLN A 128 -16.25 5.49 2.59
C GLN A 128 -15.33 5.43 1.38
N ILE A 129 -14.05 5.75 1.58
CA ILE A 129 -13.02 5.68 0.55
C ILE A 129 -11.93 4.72 1.01
N ASN A 130 -11.66 3.68 0.22
CA ASN A 130 -10.60 2.72 0.48
C ASN A 130 -9.42 2.96 -0.48
N TYR A 131 -8.28 3.35 0.06
CA TYR A 131 -7.04 3.50 -0.70
C TYR A 131 -6.16 2.26 -0.54
N HIS A 132 -5.90 1.57 -1.64
CA HIS A 132 -4.99 0.42 -1.68
C HIS A 132 -3.62 0.86 -2.18
N VAL A 133 -2.61 0.76 -1.32
CA VAL A 133 -1.22 1.09 -1.64
C VAL A 133 -0.43 -0.20 -1.67
N SER A 134 -0.06 -0.66 -2.87
CA SER A 134 0.72 -1.89 -3.03
C SER A 134 2.12 -1.76 -2.44
N SER A 135 2.57 -2.84 -1.81
CA SER A 135 3.94 -2.98 -1.32
C SER A 135 4.95 -3.01 -2.46
N ARG A 136 6.19 -2.67 -2.16
CA ARG A 136 7.31 -2.82 -3.09
C ARG A 136 7.51 -4.27 -3.54
N ALA A 137 7.38 -5.22 -2.61
CA ALA A 137 7.51 -6.65 -2.89
C ALA A 137 6.47 -7.13 -3.91
N PHE A 138 5.24 -6.60 -3.87
CA PHE A 138 4.21 -6.90 -4.86
C PHE A 138 4.63 -6.51 -6.28
N TYR A 139 5.18 -5.30 -6.47
CA TYR A 139 5.67 -4.87 -7.78
C TYR A 139 6.88 -5.67 -8.26
N ALA A 140 7.81 -6.04 -7.36
CA ALA A 140 8.94 -6.90 -7.70
C ALA A 140 8.48 -8.27 -8.21
N ASN A 141 7.44 -8.84 -7.59
CA ASN A 141 6.83 -10.11 -8.02
C ASN A 141 6.10 -10.01 -9.36
N LEU A 142 5.40 -8.91 -9.64
CA LEU A 142 4.78 -8.70 -10.96
C LEU A 142 5.84 -8.53 -12.08
N GLN A 143 6.95 -7.86 -11.78
CA GLN A 143 8.05 -7.68 -12.74
C GLN A 143 8.81 -8.99 -13.01
N SER A 144 8.94 -9.87 -12.01
CA SER A 144 9.55 -11.18 -12.21
C SER A 144 8.64 -12.12 -13.01
N GLN A 145 7.31 -12.09 -12.78
CA GLN A 145 6.34 -12.87 -13.55
C GLN A 145 6.26 -12.42 -15.02
N SER A 146 6.19 -11.11 -15.28
CA SER A 146 6.15 -10.60 -16.67
C SER A 146 7.42 -10.91 -17.48
N ARG A 147 8.58 -11.04 -16.82
CA ARG A 147 9.84 -11.50 -17.44
C ARG A 147 9.86 -12.99 -17.78
N VAL A 148 9.17 -13.83 -17.00
CA VAL A 148 9.06 -15.26 -17.31
C VAL A 148 8.16 -15.45 -18.53
N ASP A 149 7.08 -14.68 -18.65
CA ASP A 149 6.18 -14.73 -19.81
C ASP A 149 6.83 -14.20 -21.09
N THR A 150 7.79 -13.27 -20.98
CA THR A 150 8.55 -12.82 -22.17
C THR A 150 9.58 -13.84 -22.65
N ASN A 151 10.08 -14.72 -21.78
CA ASN A 151 11.07 -15.74 -22.16
C ASN A 151 10.45 -17.02 -22.71
N GLN A 152 9.12 -17.18 -22.68
CA GLN A 152 8.44 -18.34 -23.26
C GLN A 152 7.73 -18.06 -24.61
N ASN A 153 7.79 -16.84 -25.14
CA ASN A 153 7.04 -16.46 -26.36
C ASN A 153 7.87 -15.81 -27.48
N PHE A 154 9.19 -16.00 -27.53
CA PHE A 154 9.95 -15.73 -28.75
C PHE A 154 10.02 -16.97 -29.65
N ALA A 155 8.89 -17.30 -30.29
CA ALA A 155 8.95 -17.93 -31.59
C ALA A 155 9.50 -16.88 -32.57
N SER A 156 10.73 -17.07 -33.03
CA SER A 156 11.37 -16.23 -34.05
C SER A 156 10.56 -16.29 -35.34
N VAL A 157 9.73 -15.28 -35.59
CA VAL A 157 9.12 -15.04 -36.90
C VAL A 157 10.16 -14.32 -37.75
N GLN A 158 10.91 -15.06 -38.56
CA GLN A 158 11.70 -14.49 -39.64
C GLN A 158 10.76 -13.94 -40.70
N LEU A 159 10.64 -12.61 -40.80
CA LEU A 159 9.98 -11.95 -41.92
C LEU A 159 10.92 -12.01 -43.14
N GLN A 160 10.62 -12.92 -44.06
CA GLN A 160 11.28 -13.01 -45.36
C GLN A 160 10.65 -11.98 -46.28
N ILE A 161 11.35 -10.88 -46.55
CA ILE A 161 10.92 -9.83 -47.49
C ILE A 161 11.36 -10.26 -48.90
N PRO A 162 10.45 -10.56 -49.84
CA PRO A 162 10.84 -10.84 -51.21
C PRO A 162 11.29 -9.54 -51.90
N VAL A 163 12.54 -9.55 -52.40
CA VAL A 163 13.05 -8.50 -53.29
C VAL A 163 12.39 -8.68 -54.65
N LEU A 164 11.56 -7.71 -55.06
CA LEU A 164 11.07 -7.62 -56.44
C LEU A 164 12.25 -7.20 -57.33
N ALA A 165 12.68 -8.11 -58.21
CA ALA A 165 13.63 -7.82 -59.27
C ALA A 165 12.97 -6.91 -60.31
N SER A 166 13.60 -5.77 -60.57
CA SER A 166 13.36 -4.91 -61.75
C SER A 166 14.12 -5.43 -62.96
#